data_AF-A0A2E5WQY3-F1
#
_entry.id   AF-A0A2E5WQY3-F1
#
_cell.length_a   1.000
_cell.length_b   1.000
_cell.length_c   1.000
_cell.angle_alpha   90.00
_cell.angle_beta   90.00
_cell.angle_gamma   90.00
#
_symmetry.space_group_name_H-M   'P 1'
#
loop_
_entity.id
_entity.type
_entity.pdbx_description
1 polymer ?
#
loop_
_entity_poly.entity_id
_entity_poly.type
_entity_poly.pdbx_seq_one_letter_code
_entity_poly.pdbx_strand_id
1 'polypeptide(L)'
;MKMIRTGLMAFFGLCLSFAALAADANTVVASGTGFTITKGELDKTYRVYVLTQKLAFNIDVLPAFEQANRARLLEDMIMHKLAALRATATDRATAGKKADDNFKEQQQAFLVKDNFKKRIEATGLTQFEFKQALRAEALAETVAKRELNPLITPRQGEILKFYNDHPDYWRVPETAKVAHVFLSLRDVTGRRLNPDERAAKLALASKVLAKAPTADFKNLVKEYSEDLVTKEEGGEFMMVRGSGNPEVEKQVFALKPNVQAKIVTTEHGYHIVKLLERKAAKVKTVADVTDDIRLKLMKEKFVKEFPAYFERLKKSARVTVADE
;
A
#
# COMPACT_ATOMS: atom_id res chain seq x y z
N MET A 1 -28.56 25.59 79.76
CA MET A 1 -27.42 24.82 79.21
C MET A 1 -27.50 24.88 77.67
N LYS A 2 -26.52 25.54 77.03
CA LYS A 2 -26.12 25.55 75.58
C LYS A 2 -27.23 25.71 74.50
N MET A 3 -27.40 26.88 73.87
CA MET A 3 -26.73 27.34 72.62
C MET A 3 -26.38 26.25 71.60
N ILE A 4 -26.90 26.35 70.36
CA ILE A 4 -26.14 26.40 69.09
C ILE A 4 -27.00 27.02 67.97
N ARG A 5 -26.33 27.87 67.18
CA ARG A 5 -26.71 28.67 66.01
C ARG A 5 -26.57 27.88 64.69
N THR A 6 -27.19 28.42 63.61
CA THR A 6 -26.73 28.43 62.18
C THR A 6 -26.63 27.10 61.43
N GLY A 7 -26.95 26.95 60.15
CA GLY A 7 -27.30 27.93 59.11
C GLY A 7 -27.78 27.23 57.83
N LEU A 8 -28.52 27.99 57.03
CA LEU A 8 -28.97 27.69 55.68
C LEU A 8 -27.74 27.67 54.75
N MET A 9 -27.46 26.56 54.07
CA MET A 9 -26.47 26.50 52.98
C MET A 9 -27.13 26.07 51.67
N ALA A 10 -26.94 26.92 50.67
CA ALA A 10 -27.57 26.88 49.37
C ALA A 10 -27.12 25.70 48.51
N PHE A 11 -28.10 25.02 47.89
CA PHE A 11 -27.90 24.10 46.77
C PHE A 11 -27.93 24.91 45.46
N PHE A 12 -26.80 25.53 45.08
CA PHE A 12 -26.65 26.22 43.80
C PHE A 12 -25.21 25.99 43.28
N GLY A 13 -24.94 24.80 42.75
CA GLY A 13 -23.58 24.44 42.31
C GLY A 13 -23.45 23.47 41.14
N LEU A 14 -24.53 22.84 40.64
CA LEU A 14 -24.42 21.77 39.64
C LEU A 14 -25.01 22.10 38.25
N CYS A 15 -25.62 23.28 38.06
CA CYS A 15 -26.12 23.70 36.75
C CYS A 15 -25.15 24.59 35.95
N LEU A 16 -24.14 25.19 36.58
CA LEU A 16 -23.18 26.07 35.88
C LEU A 16 -22.10 25.31 35.09
N SER A 17 -21.78 24.07 35.46
CA SER A 17 -20.71 23.29 34.81
C SER A 17 -21.10 22.74 33.43
N PHE A 18 -22.35 22.28 33.25
CA PHE A 18 -22.85 21.81 31.96
C PHE A 18 -23.00 22.95 30.94
N ALA A 19 -23.48 24.12 31.39
CA ALA A 19 -23.63 25.29 30.51
C ALA A 19 -22.26 25.83 30.04
N ALA A 20 -21.25 25.83 30.91
CA ALA A 20 -19.88 26.24 30.55
C ALA A 20 -19.21 25.26 29.58
N LEU A 21 -19.35 23.93 29.78
CA LEU A 21 -18.84 22.93 28.83
C LEU A 21 -19.55 23.00 27.46
N ALA A 22 -20.86 23.25 27.45
CA ALA A 22 -21.63 23.40 26.22
C ALA A 22 -21.31 24.71 25.47
N ALA A 23 -20.97 25.77 26.19
CA ALA A 23 -20.52 27.04 25.59
C ALA A 23 -19.17 26.88 24.88
N ASP A 24 -18.22 26.14 25.48
CA ASP A 24 -16.89 25.89 24.90
C ASP A 24 -16.95 25.04 23.61
N ALA A 25 -17.83 24.04 23.55
CA ALA A 25 -18.00 23.18 22.38
C ALA A 25 -18.55 23.91 21.13
N ASN A 26 -19.31 24.99 21.33
CA ASN A 26 -19.88 25.80 20.25
C ASN A 26 -18.94 26.92 19.77
N THR A 27 -17.79 27.10 20.42
CA THR A 27 -16.76 28.05 20.00
C THR A 27 -16.35 27.77 18.56
N VAL A 28 -16.37 28.79 17.72
CA VAL A 28 -15.98 28.68 16.31
C VAL A 28 -14.45 28.67 16.22
N VAL A 29 -13.87 27.59 15.69
CA VAL A 29 -12.42 27.44 15.50
C VAL A 29 -11.99 27.73 14.07
N ALA A 30 -12.91 27.59 13.10
CA ALA A 30 -12.72 28.09 11.76
C ALA A 30 -14.06 28.51 11.14
N SER A 31 -14.02 29.50 10.26
CA SER A 31 -15.21 29.93 9.51
C SER A 31 -14.84 30.40 8.12
N GLY A 32 -15.82 30.39 7.23
CA GLY A 32 -15.70 30.93 5.89
C GLY A 32 -17.07 31.15 5.27
N THR A 33 -17.08 31.56 4.01
CA THR A 33 -18.31 31.81 3.27
C THR A 33 -19.14 30.53 3.21
N GLY A 34 -20.29 30.53 3.90
CA GLY A 34 -21.24 29.41 3.89
C GLY A 34 -20.89 28.25 4.84
N PHE A 35 -19.91 28.38 5.73
CA PHE A 35 -19.65 27.36 6.75
C PHE A 35 -18.97 27.88 8.02
N THR A 36 -19.17 27.15 9.11
CA THR A 36 -18.40 27.24 10.35
C THR A 36 -17.93 25.85 10.76
N ILE A 37 -16.86 25.79 11.54
CA ILE A 37 -16.38 24.61 12.23
C ILE A 37 -16.25 24.96 13.70
N THR A 38 -16.89 24.19 14.58
CA THR A 38 -16.82 24.41 16.02
C THR A 38 -15.75 23.55 16.69
N LYS A 39 -15.31 23.96 17.87
CA LYS A 39 -14.39 23.21 18.72
C LYS A 39 -14.91 21.80 19.00
N GLY A 40 -16.21 21.65 19.27
CA GLY A 40 -16.85 20.35 19.50
C GLY A 40 -16.81 19.43 18.26
N GLU A 41 -16.94 19.98 17.05
CA GLU A 41 -16.75 19.20 15.81
C GLU A 41 -15.29 18.74 15.65
N LEU A 42 -14.33 19.62 15.91
CA LEU A 42 -12.90 19.29 15.85
C LEU A 42 -12.51 18.25 16.93
N ASP A 43 -12.98 18.40 18.16
CA ASP A 43 -12.77 17.46 19.26
C ASP A 43 -13.33 16.08 18.94
N LYS A 44 -14.54 16.02 18.37
CA LYS A 44 -15.14 14.76 17.91
C LYS A 44 -14.27 14.12 16.83
N THR A 45 -13.84 14.90 15.85
CA THR A 45 -12.98 14.42 14.75
C THR A 45 -11.64 13.89 15.27
N TYR A 46 -10.99 14.61 16.19
CA TYR A 46 -9.75 14.18 16.82
C TYR A 46 -9.91 12.89 17.62
N ARG A 47 -10.99 12.76 18.42
CA ARG A 47 -11.30 11.53 19.15
C ARG A 47 -11.49 10.34 18.21
N VAL A 48 -12.25 10.52 17.12
CA VAL A 48 -12.46 9.48 16.09
C VAL A 48 -11.13 9.07 15.47
N TYR A 49 -10.26 10.05 15.15
CA TYR A 49 -8.92 9.79 14.62
C TYR A 49 -8.09 8.93 15.56
N VAL A 50 -7.96 9.30 16.84
CA VAL A 50 -7.18 8.56 17.85
C VAL A 50 -7.72 7.12 18.01
N LEU A 51 -9.03 6.96 18.15
CA LEU A 51 -9.66 5.65 18.27
C LEU A 51 -9.45 4.79 17.02
N THR A 52 -9.48 5.41 15.83
CA THR A 52 -9.21 4.71 14.57
C THR A 52 -7.76 4.23 14.52
N GLN A 53 -6.78 5.07 14.89
CA GLN A 53 -5.37 4.70 14.93
C GLN A 53 -5.12 3.50 15.85
N LYS A 54 -5.73 3.52 17.04
CA LYS A 54 -5.61 2.42 18.01
C LYS A 54 -6.26 1.14 17.47
N LEU A 55 -7.51 1.23 17.02
CA LEU A 55 -8.26 0.03 16.65
C LEU A 55 -7.76 -0.57 15.33
N ALA A 56 -7.35 0.25 14.34
CA ALA A 56 -6.96 -0.20 13.00
C ALA A 56 -5.50 -0.58 12.87
N PHE A 57 -4.62 0.14 13.54
CA PHE A 57 -3.19 -0.02 13.36
C PHE A 57 -2.46 -0.37 14.65
N ASN A 58 -3.18 -0.48 15.78
CA ASN A 58 -2.61 -0.62 17.12
C ASN A 58 -1.59 0.49 17.44
N ILE A 59 -1.86 1.71 16.97
CA ILE A 59 -1.02 2.88 17.20
C ILE A 59 -1.64 3.76 18.29
N ASP A 60 -0.90 3.98 19.37
CA ASP A 60 -1.26 4.96 20.39
C ASP A 60 -0.76 6.35 19.96
N VAL A 61 -1.69 7.30 19.80
CA VAL A 61 -1.35 8.69 19.43
C VAL A 61 -0.79 9.40 20.66
N LEU A 62 0.48 9.79 20.60
CA LEU A 62 1.14 10.45 21.72
C LEU A 62 0.63 11.88 21.92
N PRO A 63 0.46 12.36 23.18
CA PRO A 63 -0.01 13.71 23.47
C PRO A 63 0.83 14.82 22.82
N ALA A 64 2.13 14.59 22.65
CA ALA A 64 3.04 15.54 22.00
C ALA A 64 2.65 15.88 20.54
N PHE A 65 1.85 15.04 19.87
CA PHE A 65 1.37 15.28 18.51
C PHE A 65 -0.07 15.79 18.45
N GLU A 66 -0.73 16.00 19.59
CA GLU A 66 -2.14 16.39 19.62
C GLU A 66 -2.40 17.69 18.85
N GLN A 67 -1.65 18.74 19.14
CA GLN A 67 -1.81 20.04 18.48
C GLN A 67 -1.61 19.95 16.96
N ALA A 68 -0.54 19.28 16.51
CA ALA A 68 -0.27 19.10 15.09
C ALA A 68 -1.37 18.28 14.39
N ASN A 69 -1.87 17.23 15.05
CA ASN A 69 -2.97 16.42 14.51
C ASN A 69 -4.28 17.20 14.43
N ARG A 70 -4.60 18.01 15.44
CA ARG A 70 -5.78 18.88 15.45
C ARG A 70 -5.71 19.92 14.33
N ALA A 71 -4.58 20.60 14.17
CA ALA A 71 -4.37 21.55 13.07
C ALA A 71 -4.56 20.88 11.70
N ARG A 72 -3.98 19.68 11.50
CA ARG A 72 -4.15 18.90 10.27
C ARG A 72 -5.61 18.51 10.02
N LEU A 73 -6.31 18.01 11.04
CA LEU A 73 -7.72 17.62 10.93
C LEU A 73 -8.63 18.83 10.67
N LEU A 74 -8.32 19.99 11.24
CA LEU A 74 -9.04 21.23 10.96
C LEU A 74 -8.89 21.64 9.48
N GLU A 75 -7.68 21.57 8.93
CA GLU A 75 -7.44 21.81 7.50
C GLU A 75 -8.20 20.79 6.61
N ASP A 76 -8.23 19.50 6.98
CA ASP A 76 -9.03 18.48 6.28
C ASP A 76 -10.53 18.84 6.30
N MET A 77 -11.05 19.24 7.47
CA MET A 77 -12.44 19.67 7.62
C MET A 77 -12.75 20.91 6.78
N ILE A 78 -11.86 21.91 6.75
CA ILE A 78 -11.98 23.10 5.90
C ILE A 78 -12.02 22.67 4.43
N MET A 79 -11.13 21.79 3.98
CA MET A 79 -11.10 21.28 2.61
C MET A 79 -12.42 20.59 2.25
N HIS A 80 -13.00 19.78 3.14
CA HIS A 80 -14.30 19.15 2.93
C HIS A 80 -15.43 20.18 2.74
N LYS A 81 -15.47 21.23 3.57
CA LYS A 81 -16.47 22.31 3.45
C LYS A 81 -16.29 23.07 2.12
N LEU A 82 -15.06 23.42 1.76
CA LEU A 82 -14.76 24.12 0.50
C LEU A 82 -15.09 23.26 -0.72
N ALA A 83 -14.79 21.97 -0.68
CA ALA A 83 -15.16 21.04 -1.75
C ALA A 83 -16.68 20.93 -1.91
N ALA A 84 -17.42 20.84 -0.81
CA ALA A 84 -18.89 20.77 -0.85
C ALA A 84 -19.52 22.00 -1.52
N LEU A 85 -18.97 23.19 -1.28
CA LEU A 85 -19.40 24.45 -1.90
C LEU A 85 -19.11 24.51 -3.42
N ARG A 86 -18.07 23.80 -3.88
CA ARG A 86 -17.62 23.80 -5.28
C ARG A 86 -18.07 22.58 -6.08
N ALA A 87 -18.69 21.62 -5.40
CA ALA A 87 -19.16 20.39 -5.99
C ALA A 87 -20.33 20.61 -6.94
N THR A 88 -20.20 20.05 -8.13
CA THR A 88 -21.27 19.88 -9.13
C THR A 88 -22.08 18.62 -8.83
N ALA A 89 -23.20 18.43 -9.53
CA ALA A 89 -23.99 17.20 -9.46
C ALA A 89 -23.16 15.96 -9.84
N THR A 90 -22.32 16.07 -10.88
CA THR A 90 -21.44 14.99 -11.33
C THR A 90 -20.40 14.61 -10.28
N ASP A 91 -19.81 15.59 -9.58
CA ASP A 91 -18.85 15.28 -8.50
C ASP A 91 -19.54 14.54 -7.36
N ARG A 92 -20.74 14.98 -6.96
CA ARG A 92 -21.50 14.33 -5.88
C ARG A 92 -21.88 12.91 -6.24
N ALA A 93 -22.32 12.66 -7.48
CA ALA A 93 -22.62 11.32 -7.95
C ALA A 93 -21.37 10.42 -7.95
N THR A 94 -20.25 10.94 -8.47
CA THR A 94 -18.97 10.21 -8.55
C THR A 94 -18.42 9.90 -7.15
N ALA A 95 -18.37 10.90 -6.28
CA ALA A 95 -17.93 10.76 -4.89
C ALA A 95 -18.85 9.82 -4.10
N GLY A 96 -20.16 9.89 -4.32
CA GLY A 96 -21.14 9.00 -3.73
C GLY A 96 -20.86 7.54 -4.07
N LYS A 97 -20.67 7.23 -5.36
CA LYS A 97 -20.29 5.88 -5.81
C LYS A 97 -18.97 5.43 -5.18
N LYS A 98 -17.94 6.29 -5.20
CA LYS A 98 -16.62 5.97 -4.63
C LYS A 98 -16.71 5.66 -3.13
N ALA A 99 -17.48 6.45 -2.37
CA ALA A 99 -17.68 6.23 -0.95
C ALA A 99 -18.43 4.93 -0.65
N ASP A 100 -19.46 4.60 -1.46
CA ASP A 100 -20.20 3.34 -1.30
C ASP A 100 -19.34 2.11 -1.65
N ASP A 101 -18.49 2.21 -2.67
CA ASP A 101 -17.54 1.15 -3.02
C ASP A 101 -16.48 0.98 -1.92
N ASN A 102 -15.90 2.08 -1.40
CA ASN A 102 -14.96 2.05 -0.28
C ASN A 102 -15.59 1.44 0.98
N PHE A 103 -16.83 1.82 1.32
CA PHE A 103 -17.53 1.22 2.46
C PHE A 103 -17.70 -0.30 2.30
N LYS A 104 -18.03 -0.78 1.09
CA LYS A 104 -18.17 -2.22 0.82
C LYS A 104 -16.83 -2.93 0.93
N GLU A 105 -15.77 -2.36 0.38
CA GLU A 105 -14.41 -2.92 0.45
C GLU A 105 -13.95 -3.05 1.92
N GLN A 106 -14.10 -1.98 2.71
CA GLN A 106 -13.76 -2.02 4.13
C GLN A 106 -14.61 -3.03 4.91
N GLN A 107 -15.90 -3.17 4.58
CA GLN A 107 -16.75 -4.18 5.20
C GLN A 107 -16.34 -5.62 4.82
N GLN A 108 -15.92 -5.85 3.57
CA GLN A 108 -15.50 -7.17 3.08
C GLN A 108 -14.21 -7.67 3.73
N ALA A 109 -13.39 -6.78 4.27
CA ALA A 109 -12.23 -7.17 5.08
C ALA A 109 -12.61 -7.88 6.40
N PHE A 110 -13.89 -7.89 6.78
CA PHE A 110 -14.39 -8.57 7.98
C PHE A 110 -15.17 -9.83 7.60
N LEU A 111 -14.77 -10.98 8.17
CA LEU A 111 -15.48 -12.26 8.02
C LEU A 111 -16.95 -12.18 8.49
N VAL A 112 -17.19 -11.45 9.58
CA VAL A 112 -18.53 -11.21 10.14
C VAL A 112 -18.86 -9.73 10.00
N LYS A 113 -19.84 -9.38 9.17
CA LYS A 113 -20.23 -7.99 8.87
C LYS A 113 -20.59 -7.18 10.12
N ASP A 114 -21.14 -7.82 11.15
CA ASP A 114 -21.48 -7.17 12.42
C ASP A 114 -20.24 -6.67 13.17
N ASN A 115 -19.09 -7.32 12.99
CA ASN A 115 -17.83 -6.84 13.58
C ASN A 115 -17.38 -5.50 12.97
N PHE A 116 -17.64 -5.29 11.68
CA PHE A 116 -17.39 -4.00 11.04
C PHE A 116 -18.27 -2.89 11.63
N LYS A 117 -19.56 -3.19 11.87
CA LYS A 117 -20.48 -2.26 12.54
C LYS A 117 -19.97 -1.89 13.94
N LYS A 118 -19.69 -2.90 14.77
CA LYS A 118 -19.17 -2.71 16.14
C LYS A 118 -17.86 -1.93 16.14
N ARG A 119 -17.02 -2.16 15.13
CA ARG A 119 -15.77 -1.43 14.94
C ARG A 119 -16.01 0.06 14.68
N ILE A 120 -16.95 0.41 13.80
CA ILE A 120 -17.33 1.81 13.57
C ILE A 120 -17.88 2.42 14.88
N GLU A 121 -18.78 1.73 15.57
CA GLU A 121 -19.39 2.19 16.81
C GLU A 121 -18.35 2.41 17.92
N ALA A 122 -17.30 1.59 17.99
CA ALA A 122 -16.19 1.76 18.92
C ALA A 122 -15.36 3.03 18.68
N THR A 123 -15.44 3.64 17.49
CA THR A 123 -14.84 4.98 17.23
C THR A 123 -15.74 6.14 17.67
N GLY A 124 -16.96 5.84 18.14
CA GLY A 124 -17.97 6.84 18.48
C GLY A 124 -18.74 7.39 17.27
N LEU A 125 -18.70 6.69 16.14
CA LEU A 125 -19.51 7.00 14.95
C LEU A 125 -20.64 6.00 14.80
N THR A 126 -21.77 6.48 14.27
CA THR A 126 -22.78 5.61 13.65
C THR A 126 -22.33 5.19 12.25
N GLN A 127 -22.92 4.11 11.70
CA GLN A 127 -22.69 3.75 10.30
C GLN A 127 -23.05 4.88 9.32
N PHE A 128 -24.09 5.66 9.65
CA PHE A 128 -24.49 6.80 8.82
C PHE A 128 -23.40 7.86 8.80
N GLU A 129 -22.91 8.29 9.96
CA GLU A 129 -21.84 9.28 10.06
C GLU A 129 -20.55 8.81 9.39
N PHE A 130 -20.20 7.52 9.55
CA PHE A 130 -19.05 6.94 8.88
C PHE A 130 -19.17 7.00 7.36
N LYS A 131 -20.34 6.64 6.80
CA LYS A 131 -20.60 6.78 5.36
C LYS A 131 -20.56 8.25 4.91
N GLN A 132 -21.02 9.18 5.72
CA GLN A 132 -20.94 10.61 5.42
C GLN A 132 -19.50 11.13 5.44
N ALA A 133 -18.66 10.64 6.35
CA ALA A 133 -17.23 10.94 6.36
C ALA A 133 -16.55 10.44 5.08
N LEU A 134 -16.80 9.19 4.66
CA LEU A 134 -16.28 8.65 3.40
C LEU A 134 -16.76 9.45 2.19
N ARG A 135 -18.01 9.93 2.19
CA ARG A 135 -18.53 10.80 1.12
C ARG A 135 -17.85 12.16 1.09
N ALA A 136 -17.61 12.78 2.26
CA ALA A 136 -16.93 14.06 2.34
C ALA A 136 -15.49 13.99 1.82
N GLU A 137 -14.76 12.94 2.22
CA GLU A 137 -13.40 12.66 1.74
C GLU A 137 -13.37 12.42 0.23
N ALA A 138 -14.23 11.52 -0.26
CA ALA A 138 -14.32 11.24 -1.69
C ALA A 138 -14.72 12.47 -2.51
N LEU A 139 -15.56 13.36 -1.95
CA LEU A 139 -15.98 14.59 -2.61
C LEU A 139 -14.81 15.59 -2.70
N ALA A 140 -14.06 15.76 -1.62
CA ALA A 140 -12.88 16.62 -1.60
C ALA A 140 -11.84 16.18 -2.62
N GLU A 141 -11.54 14.89 -2.69
CA GLU A 141 -10.63 14.34 -3.69
C GLU A 141 -11.16 14.52 -5.12
N THR A 142 -12.44 14.24 -5.35
CA THR A 142 -13.07 14.34 -6.68
C THR A 142 -13.04 15.78 -7.20
N VAL A 143 -13.44 16.74 -6.37
CA VAL A 143 -13.45 18.16 -6.71
C VAL A 143 -12.02 18.66 -6.95
N ALA A 144 -11.08 18.34 -6.06
CA ALA A 144 -9.68 18.74 -6.22
C ALA A 144 -9.08 18.19 -7.51
N LYS A 145 -9.30 16.90 -7.82
CA LYS A 145 -8.82 16.28 -9.07
C LYS A 145 -9.40 16.96 -10.29
N ARG A 146 -10.70 17.23 -10.32
CA ARG A 146 -11.34 17.93 -11.45
C ARG A 146 -10.74 19.31 -11.67
N GLU A 147 -10.65 20.12 -10.61
CA GLU A 147 -10.21 21.51 -10.72
C GLU A 147 -8.72 21.66 -11.00
N LEU A 148 -7.91 20.71 -10.51
CA LEU A 148 -6.49 20.66 -10.81
C LEU A 148 -6.18 19.95 -12.14
N ASN A 149 -7.12 19.23 -12.74
CA ASN A 149 -6.89 18.43 -13.95
C ASN A 149 -6.13 19.19 -15.06
N PRO A 150 -6.46 20.45 -15.39
CA PRO A 150 -5.73 21.20 -16.41
C PRO A 150 -4.25 21.47 -16.07
N LEU A 151 -3.91 21.55 -14.79
CA LEU A 151 -2.55 21.83 -14.31
C LEU A 151 -1.72 20.55 -14.15
N ILE A 152 -2.38 19.45 -13.78
CA ILE A 152 -1.72 18.19 -13.44
C ILE A 152 -1.61 17.23 -14.62
N THR A 153 -2.36 17.44 -15.71
CA THR A 153 -2.29 16.59 -16.90
C THR A 153 -0.93 16.77 -17.60
N PRO A 154 -0.07 15.73 -17.65
CA PRO A 154 1.24 15.81 -18.27
C PRO A 154 1.10 15.92 -19.79
N ARG A 155 1.88 16.81 -20.39
CA ARG A 155 1.99 16.92 -21.85
C ARG A 155 2.82 15.76 -22.40
N GLN A 156 2.64 15.43 -23.68
CA GLN A 156 3.40 14.38 -24.34
C GLN A 156 4.93 14.58 -24.22
N GLY A 157 5.40 15.83 -24.31
CA GLY A 157 6.82 16.15 -24.13
C GLY A 157 7.36 15.83 -22.73
N GLU A 158 6.53 15.94 -21.69
CA GLU A 158 6.94 15.59 -20.32
C GLU A 158 7.03 14.08 -20.13
N ILE A 159 6.10 13.33 -20.74
CA ILE A 159 6.12 11.86 -20.76
C ILE A 159 7.39 11.36 -21.47
N LEU A 160 7.68 11.91 -22.65
CA LEU A 160 8.88 11.54 -23.42
C LEU A 160 10.16 11.91 -22.67
N LYS A 161 10.21 13.10 -22.06
CA LYS A 161 11.35 13.51 -21.22
C LYS A 161 11.56 12.53 -20.07
N PHE A 162 10.49 12.19 -19.34
CA PHE A 162 10.59 11.23 -18.23
C PHE A 162 11.10 9.86 -18.70
N TYR A 163 10.59 9.36 -19.82
CA TYR A 163 11.06 8.11 -20.42
C TYR A 163 12.57 8.18 -20.74
N ASN A 164 13.02 9.23 -21.41
CA ASN A 164 14.43 9.37 -21.82
C ASN A 164 15.39 9.57 -20.63
N ASP A 165 14.94 10.26 -19.58
CA ASP A 165 15.77 10.52 -18.39
C ASP A 165 15.94 9.30 -17.47
N HIS A 166 15.11 8.25 -17.64
CA HIS A 166 15.09 7.07 -16.76
C HIS A 166 15.27 5.75 -17.53
N PRO A 167 16.32 5.59 -18.36
CA PRO A 167 16.46 4.45 -19.27
C PRO A 167 16.45 3.09 -18.55
N ASP A 168 16.95 3.04 -17.32
CA ASP A 168 17.04 1.79 -16.56
C ASP A 168 15.68 1.28 -16.06
N TYR A 169 14.68 2.15 -15.89
CA TYR A 169 13.32 1.73 -15.50
C TYR A 169 12.63 0.90 -16.57
N TRP A 170 13.09 1.02 -17.82
CA TRP A 170 12.47 0.38 -18.97
C TRP A 170 13.18 -0.90 -19.38
N ARG A 171 14.34 -1.19 -18.80
CA ARG A 171 15.09 -2.42 -19.08
C ARG A 171 14.36 -3.61 -18.43
N VAL A 172 13.92 -4.53 -19.28
CA VAL A 172 13.49 -5.86 -18.88
C VAL A 172 14.65 -6.80 -19.14
N PRO A 173 15.31 -7.33 -18.09
CA PRO A 173 16.43 -8.26 -18.26
C PRO A 173 15.97 -9.55 -18.95
N GLU A 174 16.92 -10.27 -19.54
CA GLU A 174 16.66 -11.61 -20.08
C GLU A 174 16.25 -12.55 -18.95
N THR A 175 15.23 -13.37 -19.16
CA THR A 175 14.75 -14.34 -18.18
C THR A 175 14.71 -15.75 -18.75
N ALA A 176 15.08 -16.75 -17.96
CA ALA A 176 15.08 -18.15 -18.32
C ALA A 176 14.21 -18.95 -17.35
N LYS A 177 13.15 -19.60 -17.85
CA LYS A 177 12.38 -20.56 -17.06
C LYS A 177 13.12 -21.88 -17.13
N VAL A 178 13.58 -22.36 -15.99
CA VAL A 178 14.37 -23.58 -15.90
C VAL A 178 13.67 -24.61 -15.04
N ALA A 179 13.96 -25.88 -15.28
CA ALA A 179 13.74 -26.95 -14.32
C ALA A 179 15.09 -27.50 -13.89
N HIS A 180 15.25 -27.86 -12.62
CA HIS A 180 16.49 -28.46 -12.14
C HIS A 180 16.32 -29.66 -11.21
N VAL A 181 17.32 -30.54 -11.22
CA VAL A 181 17.56 -31.56 -10.18
C VAL A 181 18.84 -31.15 -9.46
N PHE A 182 18.76 -30.99 -8.15
CA PHE A 182 19.91 -30.65 -7.32
C PHE A 182 20.43 -31.87 -6.57
N LEU A 183 21.74 -32.12 -6.63
CA LEU A 183 22.43 -33.15 -5.86
C LEU A 183 23.55 -32.50 -5.04
N SER A 184 23.40 -32.49 -3.72
CA SER A 184 24.24 -31.79 -2.76
C SER A 184 25.64 -32.42 -2.61
N LEU A 185 26.66 -31.56 -2.47
CA LEU A 185 28.01 -31.95 -2.00
C LEU A 185 28.11 -31.94 -0.47
N ARG A 186 26.97 -31.90 0.23
CA ARG A 186 26.85 -32.05 1.68
C ARG A 186 25.83 -33.12 2.02
N ASP A 187 26.07 -33.87 3.09
CA ASP A 187 25.08 -34.81 3.62
C ASP A 187 23.97 -34.09 4.43
N VAL A 188 23.03 -34.86 4.97
CA VAL A 188 21.88 -34.36 5.75
C VAL A 188 22.28 -33.63 7.03
N THR A 189 23.52 -33.80 7.50
CA THR A 189 24.07 -33.09 8.67
C THR A 189 24.83 -31.82 8.27
N GLY A 190 24.98 -31.57 6.97
CA GLY A 190 25.72 -30.43 6.42
C GLY A 190 27.22 -30.69 6.25
N ARG A 191 27.72 -31.90 6.55
CA ARG A 191 29.13 -32.25 6.35
C ARG A 191 29.46 -32.32 4.86
N ARG A 192 30.61 -31.77 4.47
CA ARG A 192 31.09 -31.83 3.07
C ARG A 192 31.50 -33.27 2.71
N LEU A 193 31.07 -33.70 1.52
CA LEU A 193 31.34 -35.03 1.01
C LEU A 193 32.83 -35.23 0.66
N ASN A 194 33.35 -36.42 0.96
CA ASN A 194 34.70 -36.86 0.60
C ASN A 194 34.81 -37.17 -0.92
N PRO A 195 36.02 -37.42 -1.48
CA PRO A 195 36.18 -37.68 -2.91
C PRO A 195 35.29 -38.79 -3.48
N ASP A 196 35.15 -39.92 -2.77
CA ASP A 196 34.36 -41.07 -3.24
C ASP A 196 32.86 -40.78 -3.21
N GLU A 197 32.38 -40.12 -2.16
CA GLU A 197 30.99 -39.65 -2.03
C GLU A 197 30.65 -38.64 -3.15
N ARG A 198 31.57 -37.73 -3.48
CA ARG A 198 31.40 -36.77 -4.59
C ARG A 198 31.40 -37.44 -5.95
N ALA A 199 32.22 -38.48 -6.15
CA ALA A 199 32.23 -39.28 -7.37
C ALA A 199 30.92 -40.05 -7.56
N ALA A 200 30.37 -40.63 -6.48
CA ALA A 200 29.07 -41.28 -6.50
C ALA A 200 27.93 -40.32 -6.86
N LYS A 201 27.94 -39.09 -6.31
CA LYS A 201 26.98 -38.03 -6.66
C LYS A 201 27.09 -37.60 -8.13
N LEU A 202 28.29 -37.50 -8.68
CA LEU A 202 28.50 -37.19 -10.11
C LEU A 202 28.02 -38.33 -11.02
N ALA A 203 28.25 -39.58 -10.61
CA ALA A 203 27.73 -40.75 -11.33
C ALA A 203 26.19 -40.76 -11.33
N LEU A 204 25.56 -40.39 -10.20
CA LEU A 204 24.12 -40.22 -10.12
C LEU A 204 23.64 -39.08 -11.03
N ALA A 205 24.30 -37.91 -11.01
CA ALA A 205 23.99 -36.79 -11.89
C ALA A 205 24.03 -37.21 -13.37
N SER A 206 25.03 -38.01 -13.75
CA SER A 206 25.19 -38.54 -15.12
C SER A 206 24.06 -39.50 -15.49
N LYS A 207 23.61 -40.35 -14.56
CA LYS A 207 22.44 -41.23 -14.76
C LYS A 207 21.15 -40.43 -14.95
N VAL A 208 20.94 -39.39 -14.14
CA VAL A 208 19.77 -38.50 -14.26
C VAL A 208 19.80 -37.76 -15.61
N LEU A 209 20.96 -37.22 -15.99
CA LEU A 209 21.14 -36.55 -17.28
C LEU A 209 20.82 -37.48 -18.46
N ALA A 210 21.25 -38.74 -18.42
CA ALA A 210 20.97 -39.71 -19.48
C ALA A 210 19.47 -40.03 -19.64
N LYS A 211 18.68 -39.92 -18.56
CA LYS A 211 17.22 -40.11 -18.58
C LYS A 211 16.45 -38.86 -19.05
N ALA A 212 17.03 -37.67 -18.90
CA ALA A 212 16.36 -36.39 -19.16
C ALA A 212 15.78 -36.17 -20.57
N PRO A 213 16.30 -36.79 -21.67
CA PRO A 213 15.72 -36.65 -23.00
C PRO A 213 14.36 -37.37 -23.17
N THR A 214 14.13 -38.47 -22.45
CA THR A 214 12.95 -39.34 -22.65
C THR A 214 11.99 -39.36 -21.46
N ALA A 215 12.47 -39.09 -20.25
CA ALA A 215 11.64 -39.01 -19.06
C ALA A 215 10.97 -37.63 -18.93
N ASP A 216 9.80 -37.60 -18.27
CA ASP A 216 9.26 -36.35 -17.74
C ASP A 216 10.23 -35.80 -16.69
N PHE A 217 10.75 -34.59 -16.94
CA PHE A 217 11.73 -33.97 -16.08
C PHE A 217 11.19 -33.77 -14.66
N LYS A 218 9.88 -33.51 -14.50
CA LYS A 218 9.26 -33.38 -13.16
C LYS A 218 9.38 -34.65 -12.34
N ASN A 219 9.27 -35.82 -12.99
CA ASN A 219 9.46 -37.10 -12.32
C ASN A 219 10.91 -37.28 -11.89
N LEU A 220 11.88 -36.87 -12.73
CA LEU A 220 13.29 -36.87 -12.33
C LEU A 220 13.54 -35.95 -11.13
N VAL A 221 12.90 -34.79 -11.05
CA VAL A 221 13.00 -33.91 -9.87
C VAL A 221 12.44 -34.58 -8.63
N LYS A 222 11.23 -35.14 -8.69
CA LYS A 222 10.61 -35.83 -7.56
C LYS A 222 11.45 -37.01 -7.07
N GLU A 223 12.00 -37.78 -7.98
CA GLU A 223 12.78 -38.97 -7.65
C GLU A 223 14.18 -38.63 -7.11
N TYR A 224 14.88 -37.67 -7.72
CA TYR A 224 16.31 -37.48 -7.47
C TYR A 224 16.70 -36.16 -6.79
N SER A 225 15.86 -35.12 -6.84
CA SER A 225 16.27 -33.79 -6.35
C SER A 225 16.33 -33.75 -4.83
N GLU A 226 17.39 -33.13 -4.32
CA GLU A 226 17.60 -32.80 -2.91
C GLU A 226 17.24 -31.34 -2.61
N ASP A 227 16.79 -30.58 -3.61
CA ASP A 227 16.24 -29.23 -3.41
C ASP A 227 14.78 -29.30 -2.94
N LEU A 228 14.59 -29.22 -1.62
CA LEU A 228 13.27 -29.27 -0.99
C LEU A 228 12.37 -28.07 -1.34
N VAL A 229 12.94 -26.97 -1.85
CA VAL A 229 12.18 -25.75 -2.15
C VAL A 229 11.39 -25.91 -3.45
N THR A 230 12.04 -26.34 -4.52
CA THR A 230 11.41 -26.42 -5.84
C THR A 230 10.92 -27.82 -6.22
N LYS A 231 11.28 -28.85 -5.45
CA LYS A 231 10.98 -30.26 -5.78
C LYS A 231 9.49 -30.54 -6.01
N GLU A 232 8.62 -29.99 -5.16
CA GLU A 232 7.16 -30.18 -5.29
C GLU A 232 6.59 -29.49 -6.53
N GLU A 233 7.23 -28.40 -6.97
CA GLU A 233 6.86 -27.65 -8.19
C GLU A 233 7.58 -28.16 -9.45
N GLY A 234 8.16 -29.36 -9.39
CA GLY A 234 8.85 -29.98 -10.52
C GLY A 234 10.22 -29.37 -10.82
N GLY A 235 10.83 -28.71 -9.83
CA GLY A 235 12.14 -28.09 -9.92
C GLY A 235 12.14 -26.80 -10.72
N GLU A 236 10.96 -26.24 -11.02
CA GLU A 236 10.81 -25.10 -11.89
C GLU A 236 11.06 -23.79 -11.16
N PHE A 237 11.86 -22.89 -11.76
CA PHE A 237 11.98 -21.52 -11.28
C PHE A 237 12.30 -20.54 -12.41
N MET A 238 12.06 -19.25 -12.15
CA MET A 238 12.37 -18.15 -13.07
C MET A 238 13.72 -17.55 -12.70
N MET A 239 14.71 -17.70 -13.58
CA MET A 239 16.01 -17.06 -13.44
C MET A 239 16.04 -15.74 -14.20
N VAL A 240 16.40 -14.66 -13.52
CA VAL A 240 16.69 -13.37 -14.16
C VAL A 240 18.19 -13.27 -14.42
N ARG A 241 18.61 -12.85 -15.60
CA ARG A 241 20.03 -12.63 -15.92
C ARG A 241 20.65 -11.66 -14.91
N GLY A 242 21.78 -12.04 -14.32
CA GLY A 242 22.49 -11.29 -13.28
C GLY A 242 22.00 -11.54 -11.85
N SER A 243 21.02 -12.41 -11.63
CA SER A 243 20.48 -12.71 -10.29
C SER A 243 20.90 -14.06 -9.72
N GLY A 244 21.56 -14.91 -10.51
CA GLY A 244 21.90 -16.29 -10.13
C GLY A 244 23.38 -16.52 -9.83
N ASN A 245 23.72 -17.77 -9.49
CA ASN A 245 25.11 -18.21 -9.44
C ASN A 245 25.73 -18.10 -10.86
N PRO A 246 26.90 -17.44 -11.03
CA PRO A 246 27.48 -17.19 -12.34
C PRO A 246 27.75 -18.44 -13.19
N GLU A 247 28.11 -19.55 -12.56
CA GLU A 247 28.41 -20.82 -13.23
C GLU A 247 27.13 -21.45 -13.79
N VAL A 248 26.06 -21.47 -12.99
CA VAL A 248 24.73 -21.97 -13.39
C VAL A 248 24.13 -21.08 -14.47
N GLU A 249 24.17 -19.77 -14.25
CA GLU A 249 23.62 -18.77 -15.15
C GLU A 249 24.26 -18.89 -16.55
N LYS A 250 25.60 -18.95 -16.61
CA LYS A 250 26.33 -19.10 -17.87
C LYS A 250 25.88 -20.32 -18.67
N GLN A 251 25.62 -21.44 -17.99
CA GLN A 251 25.17 -22.66 -18.66
C GLN A 251 23.70 -22.58 -19.06
N VAL A 252 22.81 -22.14 -18.17
CA VAL A 252 21.37 -22.00 -18.43
C VAL A 252 21.12 -21.12 -19.65
N PHE A 253 21.76 -19.94 -19.71
CA PHE A 253 21.59 -19.03 -20.84
C PHE A 253 22.39 -19.44 -22.10
N ALA A 254 23.13 -20.55 -22.07
CA ALA A 254 23.69 -21.17 -23.27
C ALA A 254 22.81 -22.29 -23.84
N LEU A 255 21.83 -22.80 -23.07
CA LEU A 255 20.95 -23.89 -23.50
C LEU A 255 19.89 -23.42 -24.50
N LYS A 256 19.47 -24.31 -25.41
CA LYS A 256 18.28 -24.09 -26.23
C LYS A 256 17.04 -24.57 -25.46
N PRO A 257 15.93 -23.79 -25.45
CA PRO A 257 14.70 -24.19 -24.76
C PRO A 257 14.20 -25.55 -25.22
N ASN A 258 13.86 -26.42 -24.27
CA ASN A 258 13.34 -27.78 -24.45
C ASN A 258 14.21 -28.75 -25.26
N VAL A 259 15.48 -28.43 -25.53
CA VAL A 259 16.37 -29.29 -26.32
C VAL A 259 17.13 -30.29 -25.46
N GLN A 260 17.89 -29.81 -24.47
CA GLN A 260 18.79 -30.65 -23.69
C GLN A 260 18.87 -30.21 -22.24
N ALA A 261 19.14 -31.17 -21.35
CA ALA A 261 19.60 -30.88 -20.00
C ALA A 261 21.13 -30.88 -19.95
N LYS A 262 21.72 -30.29 -18.91
CA LYS A 262 23.17 -30.29 -18.68
C LYS A 262 23.49 -30.35 -17.20
N ILE A 263 24.58 -31.04 -16.84
CA ILE A 263 25.14 -30.98 -15.49
C ILE A 263 25.98 -29.71 -15.35
N VAL A 264 25.71 -28.93 -14.30
CA VAL A 264 26.52 -27.81 -13.86
C VAL A 264 27.04 -28.11 -12.48
N THR A 265 28.35 -28.03 -12.31
CA THR A 265 28.99 -28.19 -11.00
C THR A 265 29.13 -26.83 -10.36
N THR A 266 28.78 -26.75 -9.07
CA THR A 266 28.99 -25.58 -8.21
C THR A 266 29.63 -26.02 -6.91
N GLU A 267 29.99 -25.08 -6.04
CA GLU A 267 30.47 -25.40 -4.69
C GLU A 267 29.43 -26.13 -3.82
N HIS A 268 28.14 -25.99 -4.13
CA HIS A 268 27.04 -26.58 -3.38
C HIS A 268 26.70 -28.01 -3.83
N GLY A 269 26.87 -28.32 -5.11
CA GLY A 269 26.23 -29.48 -5.71
C GLY A 269 26.40 -29.59 -7.21
N TYR A 270 25.90 -30.71 -7.73
CA TYR A 270 25.64 -30.91 -9.14
C TYR A 270 24.20 -30.54 -9.45
N HIS A 271 24.02 -29.66 -10.44
CA HIS A 271 22.72 -29.20 -10.91
C HIS A 271 22.49 -29.77 -12.30
N ILE A 272 21.48 -30.63 -12.45
CA ILE A 272 21.02 -31.04 -13.77
C ILE A 272 19.95 -30.04 -14.17
N VAL A 273 20.29 -29.14 -15.08
CA VAL A 273 19.40 -28.03 -15.49
C VAL A 273 18.86 -28.25 -16.89
N LYS A 274 17.57 -27.96 -17.08
CA LYS A 274 16.90 -27.93 -18.38
C LYS A 274 16.26 -26.56 -18.57
N LEU A 275 16.53 -25.92 -19.70
CA LEU A 275 15.86 -24.68 -20.06
C LEU A 275 14.49 -25.00 -20.66
N LEU A 276 13.42 -24.47 -20.07
CA LEU A 276 12.04 -24.64 -20.56
C LEU A 276 11.63 -23.51 -21.49
N GLU A 277 11.94 -22.26 -21.11
CA GLU A 277 11.57 -21.07 -21.85
C GLU A 277 12.65 -19.99 -21.68
N ARG A 278 12.84 -19.15 -22.69
CA ARG A 278 13.70 -17.97 -22.61
C ARG A 278 12.98 -16.77 -23.17
N LYS A 279 13.00 -15.67 -22.43
CA LYS A 279 12.54 -14.35 -22.88
C LYS A 279 13.74 -13.44 -23.01
N ALA A 280 13.96 -12.93 -24.21
CA ALA A 280 15.05 -12.00 -24.51
C ALA A 280 14.95 -10.73 -23.66
N ALA A 281 16.09 -10.12 -23.35
CA ALA A 281 16.10 -8.78 -22.80
C ALA A 281 15.40 -7.84 -23.78
N LYS A 282 14.60 -6.91 -23.26
CA LYS A 282 13.96 -5.88 -24.07
C LYS A 282 13.90 -4.57 -23.29
N VAL A 283 13.78 -3.48 -24.02
CA VAL A 283 13.46 -2.18 -23.44
C VAL A 283 11.98 -1.95 -23.69
N LYS A 284 11.19 -1.70 -22.65
CA LYS A 284 9.81 -1.28 -22.80
C LYS A 284 9.80 0.01 -23.63
N THR A 285 9.01 0.05 -24.68
CA THR A 285 8.86 1.25 -25.51
C THR A 285 8.14 2.34 -24.74
N VAL A 286 8.22 3.58 -25.21
CA VAL A 286 7.42 4.67 -24.61
C VAL A 286 5.92 4.34 -24.61
N ALA A 287 5.42 3.66 -25.65
CA ALA A 287 4.03 3.24 -25.73
C ALA A 287 3.65 2.26 -24.62
N ASP A 288 4.55 1.31 -24.29
CA ASP A 288 4.32 0.30 -23.26
C ASP A 288 4.17 0.90 -21.84
N VAL A 289 4.69 2.11 -21.61
CA VAL A 289 4.75 2.73 -20.26
C VAL A 289 4.13 4.12 -20.19
N THR A 290 3.51 4.60 -21.27
CA THR A 290 2.95 5.96 -21.34
C THR A 290 1.91 6.19 -20.26
N ASP A 291 1.03 5.23 -20.00
CA ASP A 291 -0.04 5.37 -19.01
C ASP A 291 0.51 5.38 -17.58
N ASP A 292 1.50 4.54 -17.29
CA ASP A 292 2.19 4.49 -16.01
C ASP A 292 2.94 5.79 -15.72
N ILE A 293 3.69 6.29 -16.71
CA ILE A 293 4.39 7.58 -16.62
C ILE A 293 3.37 8.70 -16.42
N ARG A 294 2.27 8.71 -17.18
CA ARG A 294 1.22 9.73 -17.05
C ARG A 294 0.66 9.74 -15.63
N LEU A 295 0.29 8.58 -15.08
CA LEU A 295 -0.25 8.47 -13.74
C LEU A 295 0.76 8.94 -12.67
N LYS A 296 2.04 8.58 -12.82
CA LYS A 296 3.11 9.02 -11.92
C LYS A 296 3.26 10.54 -11.94
N LEU A 297 3.43 11.12 -13.13
CA LEU A 297 3.58 12.57 -13.30
C LEU A 297 2.33 13.34 -12.83
N MET A 298 1.13 12.81 -13.06
CA MET A 298 -0.11 13.39 -12.53
C MET A 298 -0.11 13.44 -11.01
N LYS A 299 0.32 12.36 -10.34
CA LYS A 299 0.41 12.31 -8.86
C LYS A 299 1.43 13.32 -8.33
N GLU A 300 2.61 13.38 -8.95
CA GLU A 300 3.66 14.33 -8.56
C GLU A 300 3.22 15.78 -8.73
N LYS A 301 2.60 16.10 -9.87
CA LYS A 301 2.03 17.42 -10.12
C LYS A 301 0.88 17.72 -9.16
N PHE A 302 0.01 16.76 -8.86
CA PHE A 302 -1.06 16.97 -7.88
C PHE A 302 -0.49 17.38 -6.51
N VAL A 303 0.48 16.63 -5.99
CA VAL A 303 1.14 16.96 -4.70
C VAL A 303 1.79 18.35 -4.75
N LYS A 304 2.42 18.71 -5.88
CA LYS A 304 3.03 20.02 -6.06
C LYS A 304 2.03 21.17 -6.11
N GLU A 305 0.93 21.01 -6.86
CA GLU A 305 -0.03 22.08 -7.13
C GLU A 305 -1.11 22.21 -6.03
N PHE A 306 -1.35 21.16 -5.25
CA PHE A 306 -2.41 21.12 -4.24
C PHE A 306 -2.29 22.20 -3.16
N PRO A 307 -1.13 22.49 -2.54
CA PRO A 307 -1.03 23.51 -1.50
C PRO A 307 -1.46 24.90 -2.00
N ALA A 308 -0.95 25.33 -3.16
CA ALA A 308 -1.31 26.62 -3.75
C ALA A 308 -2.78 26.67 -4.16
N TYR A 309 -3.35 25.56 -4.62
CA TYR A 309 -4.78 25.44 -4.89
C TYR A 309 -5.62 25.62 -3.62
N PHE A 310 -5.26 24.92 -2.54
CA PHE A 310 -6.00 24.96 -1.29
C PHE A 310 -5.97 26.36 -0.66
N GLU A 311 -4.82 27.04 -0.67
CA GLU A 311 -4.71 28.43 -0.23
C GLU A 311 -5.58 29.39 -1.04
N ARG A 312 -5.64 29.21 -2.37
CA ARG A 312 -6.56 30.01 -3.22
C ARG A 312 -8.01 29.79 -2.85
N LEU A 313 -8.41 28.54 -2.53
CA LEU A 313 -9.77 28.25 -2.08
C LEU A 313 -10.07 28.92 -0.74
N LYS A 314 -9.16 28.79 0.24
CA LYS A 314 -9.29 29.43 1.56
C LYS A 314 -9.46 30.94 1.41
N LYS A 315 -8.62 31.60 0.62
CA LYS A 315 -8.74 33.05 0.34
C LYS A 315 -10.05 33.42 -0.33
N SER A 316 -10.47 32.66 -1.35
CA SER A 316 -11.70 32.93 -2.10
C SER A 316 -12.95 32.80 -1.22
N ALA A 317 -12.93 31.86 -0.29
CA ALA A 317 -14.01 31.66 0.68
C ALA A 317 -13.86 32.51 1.95
N ARG A 318 -12.84 33.38 2.05
CA ARG A 318 -12.55 34.22 3.22
C ARG A 318 -12.43 33.39 4.51
N VAL A 319 -11.70 32.27 4.42
CA VAL A 319 -11.50 31.39 5.57
C VAL A 319 -10.69 32.11 6.63
N THR A 320 -11.19 32.05 7.87
CA THR A 320 -10.52 32.49 9.09
C THR A 320 -10.40 31.30 10.01
N VAL A 321 -9.25 31.17 10.66
CA VAL A 321 -8.99 30.18 11.72
C VAL A 321 -8.75 30.99 12.99
N ALA A 322 -9.39 30.60 14.09
CA ALA A 322 -9.17 31.27 15.36
C ALA A 322 -7.74 30.93 15.84
N ASP A 323 -7.01 31.94 16.32
CA ASP A 323 -5.77 31.70 17.04
C ASP A 323 -6.10 30.97 18.35
N GLU A 324 -5.44 29.83 18.60
CA GLU A 324 -5.53 29.07 19.87
C GLU A 324 -4.76 29.77 20.99
#